data_AF-A0A268U0A6-F1
#
_entry.id   AF-A0A268U0A6-F1
#
_cell.length_a   1.000
_cell.length_b   1.000
_cell.length_c   1.000
_cell.angle_alpha   90.00
_cell.angle_beta   90.00
_cell.angle_gamma   90.00
#
_symmetry.space_group_name_H-M   'P 1'
#
loop_
_entity.id
_entity.type
_entity.pdbx_description
1 polymer ?
#
loop_
_entity_poly.entity_id
_entity_poly.type
_entity_poly.pdbx_seq_one_letter_code
_entity_poly.pdbx_strand_id
1 'polypeptide(L)'
;MNSFETLNFDLVVSIVGILFLIILIFLLVYVALRDKDVSKKFIRIEQSIEDLNKEVYKIQKWIMESKNTKDPLSLDMVLKKDLDYIISTQKKELDVLNSNLQSDREYFENKILILEERLREMGHFGGSMQNKNEAKILQMFQDGHSIDKIAKELRMGKGEVEFILKLSDIK
;
A
#
# COMPACT_ATOMS: atom_id res chain seq x y z
N MET A 1 84.96 60.45 56.04
CA MET A 1 83.50 60.27 56.29
C MET A 1 82.80 59.49 55.16
N ASN A 2 83.43 59.31 53.99
CA ASN A 2 82.76 58.75 52.80
C ASN A 2 82.72 57.22 52.74
N SER A 3 83.60 56.51 53.47
CA SER A 3 83.66 55.03 53.42
C SER A 3 82.50 54.34 54.13
N PHE A 4 81.88 54.99 55.13
CA PHE A 4 80.73 54.42 55.84
C PHE A 4 79.43 54.60 55.05
N GLU A 5 79.29 55.68 54.28
CA GLU A 5 78.15 55.90 53.38
C GLU A 5 78.18 54.96 52.17
N THR A 6 79.35 54.68 51.59
CA THR A 6 79.49 53.71 50.50
C THR A 6 79.16 52.29 50.95
N LEU A 7 79.57 51.90 52.16
CA LEU A 7 79.23 50.58 52.73
C LEU A 7 77.72 50.39 52.93
N ASN A 8 77.02 51.43 53.39
CA ASN A 8 75.56 51.37 53.54
C ASN A 8 74.85 51.32 52.18
N PHE A 9 75.37 52.03 51.17
CA PHE A 9 74.85 51.96 49.81
C PHE A 9 75.03 50.58 49.17
N ASP A 10 76.21 49.97 49.31
CA ASP A 10 76.51 48.64 48.79
C ASP A 10 75.62 47.57 49.46
N LEU A 11 75.37 47.68 50.77
CA LEU A 11 74.45 46.80 51.50
C LEU A 11 73.00 46.93 50.98
N VAL A 12 72.52 48.15 50.73
CA VAL A 12 71.17 48.38 50.20
C VAL A 12 71.03 47.79 48.80
N VAL A 13 72.01 47.98 47.91
CA VAL A 13 72.01 47.39 46.57
C VAL A 13 72.01 45.86 46.63
N SER A 14 72.77 45.27 47.56
CA SER A 14 72.80 43.81 47.76
C SER A 14 71.44 43.27 48.22
N ILE A 15 70.77 43.96 49.15
CA ILE A 15 69.43 43.58 49.64
C ILE A 15 68.38 43.65 48.53
N VAL A 16 68.40 44.71 47.71
CA VAL A 16 67.48 44.86 46.57
C VAL A 16 67.72 43.77 45.53
N GLY A 17 68.97 43.40 45.27
CA GLY A 17 69.32 42.29 44.38
C GLY A 17 68.79 40.94 44.86
N ILE A 18 68.89 40.67 46.18
CA ILE A 18 68.36 39.44 46.78
C ILE A 18 66.83 39.40 46.71
N LEU A 19 66.16 40.52 47.01
CA LEU A 19 64.70 40.64 46.87
C LEU A 19 64.23 40.37 45.44
N PHE A 20 64.95 40.91 44.45
CA PHE A 20 64.65 40.67 43.04
C PHE A 20 64.81 39.19 42.67
N LEU A 21 65.85 38.52 43.16
CA LEU A 21 66.04 37.09 42.96
C LEU A 21 64.92 36.25 43.58
N ILE A 22 64.46 36.60 44.78
CA ILE A 22 63.34 35.91 45.44
C ILE A 22 62.06 36.04 44.61
N ILE A 23 61.77 37.23 44.10
CA ILE A 23 60.60 37.49 43.24
C ILE A 23 60.69 36.66 41.96
N LEU A 24 61.88 36.58 41.35
CA LEU A 24 62.12 35.81 40.13
C LEU A 24 61.90 34.30 40.37
N ILE A 25 62.43 33.78 41.48
CA ILE A 25 62.21 32.38 41.89
C ILE A 25 60.71 32.11 42.12
N PHE A 26 60.01 33.01 42.80
CA PHE A 26 58.58 32.87 43.06
C PHE A 26 57.77 32.83 41.74
N LEU A 27 58.13 33.67 40.78
CA LEU A 27 57.51 33.69 39.45
C LEU A 27 57.74 32.38 38.70
N LEU A 28 58.97 31.84 38.72
CA LEU A 28 59.28 30.55 38.12
C LEU A 28 58.48 29.40 38.75
N VAL A 29 58.36 29.39 40.08
CA VAL A 29 57.55 28.39 40.79
C VAL A 29 56.08 28.51 40.41
N TYR A 30 55.55 29.73 40.34
CA TYR A 30 54.16 29.97 39.95
C TYR A 30 53.87 29.47 38.53
N VAL A 31 54.75 29.76 37.56
CA VAL A 31 54.63 29.27 36.18
C VAL A 31 54.71 27.74 36.13
N ALA A 32 55.67 27.14 36.83
CA ALA A 32 55.82 25.68 36.85
C ALA A 32 54.61 24.95 37.47
N LEU A 33 53.97 25.53 38.49
CA LEU A 33 52.73 24.99 39.05
C LEU A 33 51.57 25.13 38.07
N ARG A 34 51.45 26.29 37.41
CA ARG A 34 50.41 26.55 36.42
C ARG A 34 50.53 25.63 35.20
N ASP A 35 51.74 25.41 34.70
CA ASP A 35 52.00 24.55 33.55
C ASP A 35 51.60 23.10 33.84
N LYS A 36 51.86 22.60 35.05
CA LYS A 36 51.42 21.25 35.46
C LYS A 36 49.91 21.07 35.39
N ASP A 37 49.14 22.09 35.76
CA ASP A 37 47.68 22.03 35.70
C ASP A 37 47.16 22.10 34.27
N VAL A 38 47.83 22.87 33.40
CA VAL A 38 47.53 22.92 31.96
C VAL A 38 47.83 21.57 31.30
N SER A 39 48.99 20.96 31.57
CA SER A 39 49.35 19.65 31.02
C SER A 39 48.38 18.55 31.44
N LYS A 40 47.93 18.54 32.70
CA LYS A 40 46.90 17.56 33.17
C LYS A 40 45.56 17.70 32.45
N LYS A 41 45.18 18.92 32.05
CA LYS A 41 43.97 19.14 31.25
C LYS A 41 44.17 18.65 29.82
N PHE A 42 45.35 18.88 29.25
CA PHE A 42 45.70 18.41 27.91
C PHE A 42 45.67 16.88 27.81
N ILE A 43 46.27 16.17 28.78
CA ILE A 43 46.26 14.70 28.84
C ILE A 43 44.83 14.14 28.87
N ARG A 44 43.91 14.77 29.61
CA ARG A 44 42.49 14.34 29.64
C ARG A 44 41.78 14.59 28.31
N ILE A 45 42.13 15.67 27.61
CA ILE A 45 41.60 15.96 26.29
C ILE A 45 42.13 14.93 25.28
N GLU A 46 43.43 14.61 25.32
CA GLU A 46 44.02 13.56 24.48
C GLU A 46 43.31 12.21 24.67
N GLN A 47 43.08 11.80 25.93
CA GLN A 47 42.34 10.58 26.24
C GLN A 47 40.90 10.61 25.69
N SER A 48 40.21 11.74 25.87
CA SER A 48 38.84 11.91 25.36
C SER A 48 38.79 11.86 23.83
N ILE A 49 39.79 12.44 23.15
CA ILE A 49 39.93 12.38 21.69
C ILE A 49 40.20 10.95 21.24
N GLU A 50 41.05 10.21 21.95
CA GLU A 50 41.34 8.82 21.62
C GLU A 50 40.10 7.93 21.76
N ASP A 51 39.32 8.12 22.81
CA ASP A 51 38.06 7.39 23.04
C ASP A 51 37.01 7.75 21.98
N LEU A 52 36.85 9.03 21.65
CA LEU A 52 36.01 9.48 20.54
C LEU A 52 36.45 8.86 19.21
N ASN A 53 37.75 8.79 18.94
CA ASN A 53 38.25 8.20 17.70
C ASN A 53 37.96 6.68 17.65
N LYS A 54 38.08 5.97 18.78
CA LYS A 54 37.70 4.56 18.89
C LYS A 54 36.19 4.36 18.67
N GLU A 55 35.35 5.22 19.21
CA GLU A 55 33.90 5.17 19.00
C GLU A 55 33.53 5.47 17.55
N VAL A 56 34.13 6.49 16.93
CA VAL A 56 33.96 6.80 15.51
C VAL A 56 34.37 5.61 14.65
N TYR A 57 35.51 4.98 14.93
CA TYR A 57 35.95 3.79 14.22
C TYR A 57 34.97 2.62 14.38
N LYS A 58 34.46 2.37 15.60
CA LYS A 58 33.44 1.33 15.85
C LYS A 58 32.15 1.61 15.08
N ILE A 59 31.67 2.85 15.09
CA ILE A 59 30.47 3.25 14.35
C ILE A 59 30.68 3.07 12.85
N GLN A 60 31.81 3.55 12.30
CA GLN A 60 32.14 3.37 10.89
C GLN A 60 32.22 1.89 10.51
N LYS A 61 32.83 1.07 11.38
CA LYS A 61 32.90 -0.38 11.20
C LYS A 61 31.51 -1.01 11.21
N TRP A 62 30.63 -0.65 12.16
CA TRP A 62 29.24 -1.12 12.18
C TRP A 62 28.44 -0.70 10.95
N ILE A 63 28.64 0.51 10.45
CA ILE A 63 28.00 0.98 9.20
C ILE A 63 28.51 0.15 8.02
N MET A 64 29.81 -0.09 7.94
CA MET A 64 30.43 -0.84 6.85
C MET A 64 30.04 -2.32 6.89
N GLU A 65 30.02 -2.93 8.07
CA GLU A 65 29.52 -4.28 8.29
C GLU A 65 28.03 -4.37 7.97
N SER A 66 27.22 -3.39 8.38
CA SER A 66 25.80 -3.32 8.03
C SER A 66 25.57 -3.11 6.53
N LYS A 67 26.49 -2.45 5.81
CA LYS A 67 26.44 -2.31 4.34
C LYS A 67 26.93 -3.58 3.63
N ASN A 68 27.89 -4.32 4.21
CA ASN A 68 28.35 -5.59 3.66
C ASN A 68 27.39 -6.75 3.96
N THR A 69 26.64 -6.72 5.06
CA THR A 69 25.56 -7.69 5.34
C THR A 69 24.24 -7.34 4.66
N LYS A 70 24.00 -6.05 4.38
CA LYS A 70 22.92 -5.60 3.50
C LYS A 70 23.52 -5.19 2.17
N ASP A 71 23.84 -6.18 1.34
CA ASP A 71 24.10 -5.95 -0.08
C ASP A 71 22.98 -5.02 -0.59
N PRO A 72 23.25 -3.76 -0.97
CA PRO A 72 22.20 -2.87 -1.45
C PRO A 72 21.55 -3.41 -2.74
N LEU A 73 22.23 -4.32 -3.44
CA LEU A 73 21.64 -5.13 -4.51
C LEU A 73 20.66 -6.19 -4.00
N SER A 74 20.88 -6.78 -2.82
CA SER A 74 20.04 -7.87 -2.31
C SER A 74 18.70 -7.37 -1.76
N LEU A 75 18.66 -6.21 -1.09
CA LEU A 75 17.40 -5.69 -0.57
C LEU A 75 16.48 -5.21 -1.71
N ASP A 76 17.05 -4.53 -2.70
CA ASP A 76 16.30 -4.07 -3.88
C ASP A 76 15.91 -5.25 -4.79
N MET A 77 16.75 -6.28 -4.90
CA MET A 77 16.43 -7.51 -5.65
C MET A 77 15.40 -8.38 -4.92
N VAL A 78 15.44 -8.49 -3.59
CA VAL A 78 14.42 -9.21 -2.81
C VAL A 78 13.09 -8.47 -2.86
N LEU A 79 13.08 -7.16 -2.68
CA LEU A 79 11.87 -6.35 -2.80
C LEU A 79 11.29 -6.42 -4.22
N LYS A 80 12.12 -6.34 -5.27
CA LYS A 80 11.65 -6.52 -6.66
C LYS A 80 11.15 -7.92 -6.93
N LYS A 81 11.82 -8.95 -6.44
CA LYS A 81 11.42 -10.34 -6.64
C LYS A 81 10.11 -10.68 -5.93
N ASP A 82 9.93 -10.20 -4.71
CA ASP A 82 8.68 -10.35 -3.97
C ASP A 82 7.54 -9.57 -4.64
N LEU A 83 7.82 -8.37 -5.13
CA LEU A 83 6.85 -7.55 -5.86
C LEU A 83 6.46 -8.18 -7.20
N ASP A 84 7.43 -8.66 -7.98
CA ASP A 84 7.20 -9.37 -9.25
C ASP A 84 6.46 -10.69 -9.02
N TYR A 85 6.74 -11.39 -7.92
CA TYR A 85 6.01 -12.60 -7.53
C TYR A 85 4.54 -12.28 -7.18
N ILE A 86 4.29 -11.24 -6.40
CA ILE A 86 2.92 -10.80 -6.05
C ILE A 86 2.17 -10.35 -7.31
N ILE A 87 2.79 -9.52 -8.15
CA ILE A 87 2.18 -9.03 -9.40
C ILE A 87 1.91 -10.17 -10.37
N SER A 88 2.83 -11.11 -10.54
CA SER A 88 2.64 -12.25 -11.44
C SER A 88 1.58 -13.22 -10.93
N THR A 89 1.46 -13.41 -9.61
CA THR A 89 0.41 -14.23 -9.01
C THR A 89 -0.95 -13.58 -9.18
N GLN A 90 -1.08 -12.28 -8.89
CA GLN A 90 -2.33 -11.54 -9.11
C GLN A 90 -2.72 -11.47 -10.58
N LYS A 91 -1.75 -11.34 -11.51
CA LYS A 91 -2.03 -11.42 -12.95
C LYS A 91 -2.60 -12.77 -13.36
N LYS A 92 -2.05 -13.87 -12.86
CA LYS A 92 -2.59 -15.21 -13.12
C LYS A 92 -4.02 -15.36 -12.60
N GLU A 93 -4.30 -14.84 -11.41
CA GLU A 93 -5.66 -14.84 -10.86
C GLU A 93 -6.63 -14.02 -11.72
N LEU A 94 -6.19 -12.86 -12.22
CA LEU A 94 -6.98 -12.04 -13.14
C LEU A 94 -7.19 -12.70 -14.51
N ASP A 95 -6.19 -13.39 -15.04
CA ASP A 95 -6.30 -14.13 -16.31
C ASP A 95 -7.30 -15.28 -16.17
N VAL A 96 -7.26 -16.03 -15.06
CA VAL A 96 -8.24 -17.09 -14.76
C VAL A 96 -9.64 -16.50 -14.58
N LEU A 97 -9.76 -15.37 -13.88
CA LEU A 97 -11.04 -14.68 -13.71
C LEU A 97 -11.61 -14.22 -15.07
N ASN A 98 -10.78 -13.65 -15.94
CA ASN A 98 -11.18 -13.26 -17.29
C ASN A 98 -11.61 -14.46 -18.13
N SER A 99 -10.88 -15.59 -18.05
CA SER A 99 -11.30 -16.80 -18.77
C SER A 99 -12.63 -17.34 -18.26
N ASN A 100 -12.86 -17.30 -16.94
CA ASN A 100 -14.14 -17.72 -16.35
C ASN A 100 -15.28 -16.81 -16.79
N LEU A 101 -15.08 -15.49 -16.78
CA LEU A 101 -16.08 -14.53 -17.27
C LEU A 101 -16.42 -14.75 -18.74
N GLN A 102 -15.42 -15.11 -19.55
CA GLN A 102 -15.63 -15.41 -20.96
C GLN A 102 -16.43 -16.71 -21.15
N SER A 103 -16.13 -17.76 -20.38
CA SER A 103 -16.90 -19.00 -20.37
C SER A 103 -18.34 -18.80 -19.86
N ASP A 104 -18.53 -18.00 -18.81
CA ASP A 104 -19.85 -17.66 -18.29
C ASP A 104 -20.67 -16.91 -19.34
N ARG A 105 -20.04 -15.95 -20.03
CA ARG A 105 -20.70 -15.23 -21.13
C ARG A 105 -21.15 -16.17 -22.24
N GLU A 106 -20.29 -17.09 -22.68
CA GLU A 106 -20.63 -18.07 -23.71
C GLU A 106 -21.77 -19.01 -23.24
N TYR A 107 -21.74 -19.42 -21.97
CA TYR A 107 -22.83 -20.20 -21.36
C TYR A 107 -24.16 -19.44 -21.40
N PHE A 108 -24.17 -18.17 -21.00
CA PHE A 108 -25.38 -17.35 -21.00
C PHE A 108 -25.88 -17.05 -22.41
N GLU A 109 -25.00 -16.77 -23.37
CA GLU A 109 -25.39 -16.58 -24.78
C GLU A 109 -26.07 -17.86 -25.34
N ASN A 110 -25.53 -19.04 -25.03
CA ASN A 110 -26.15 -20.31 -25.42
C ASN A 110 -27.51 -20.53 -24.73
N LYS A 111 -27.61 -20.22 -23.42
CA LYS A 111 -28.90 -20.30 -22.70
C LYS A 111 -29.95 -19.36 -23.26
N ILE A 112 -29.56 -18.14 -23.62
CA ILE A 112 -30.43 -17.16 -24.26
C ILE A 112 -30.88 -17.69 -25.62
N LEU A 113 -29.97 -18.20 -26.45
CA LEU A 113 -30.31 -18.78 -27.75
C LEU A 113 -31.32 -19.93 -27.63
N ILE A 114 -31.10 -20.87 -26.69
CA ILE A 114 -32.04 -21.96 -26.43
C ILE A 114 -33.41 -21.42 -25.97
N LEU A 115 -33.41 -20.37 -25.14
CA LEU A 115 -34.65 -19.72 -24.72
C LEU A 115 -35.37 -19.06 -25.91
N GLU A 116 -34.65 -18.38 -26.78
CA GLU A 116 -35.19 -17.75 -27.98
C GLU A 116 -35.79 -18.80 -28.93
N GLU A 117 -35.10 -19.92 -29.14
CA GLU A 117 -35.60 -21.04 -29.95
C GLU A 117 -36.88 -21.62 -29.34
N ARG A 118 -36.89 -21.90 -28.03
CA ARG A 118 -38.08 -22.40 -27.33
C ARG A 118 -39.24 -21.41 -27.36
N LEU A 119 -38.97 -20.11 -27.17
CA LEU A 119 -39.97 -19.06 -27.27
C LEU A 119 -40.51 -18.93 -28.70
N ARG A 120 -39.67 -19.06 -29.72
CA ARG A 120 -40.07 -19.07 -31.12
C ARG A 120 -40.95 -20.28 -31.43
N GLU A 121 -40.58 -21.46 -30.97
CA GLU A 121 -41.38 -22.68 -31.09
C GLU A 121 -42.74 -22.55 -30.37
N MET A 122 -42.76 -22.01 -29.16
CA MET A 122 -44.00 -21.73 -28.43
C MET A 122 -44.88 -20.69 -29.14
N GLY A 123 -44.28 -19.65 -29.72
CA GLY A 123 -44.98 -18.66 -30.54
C GLY A 123 -45.62 -19.25 -31.81
N HIS A 124 -44.98 -20.27 -32.40
CA HIS A 124 -45.52 -20.99 -33.55
C HIS A 124 -46.67 -21.95 -33.21
N PHE A 125 -46.74 -22.47 -31.98
CA PHE A 125 -47.80 -23.37 -31.54
C PHE A 125 -49.05 -22.66 -30.94
N GLY A 126 -48.93 -21.43 -30.43
CA GLY A 126 -50.04 -20.76 -29.73
C GLY A 126 -50.85 -19.72 -30.53
N GLY A 127 -50.24 -19.00 -31.47
CA GLY A 127 -50.88 -17.77 -32.00
C GLY A 127 -51.77 -17.93 -33.24
N SER A 128 -51.42 -18.82 -34.17
CA SER A 128 -52.05 -18.82 -35.51
C SER A 128 -53.34 -19.65 -35.60
N MET A 129 -53.41 -20.77 -34.87
CA MET A 129 -54.62 -21.60 -34.74
C MET A 129 -55.65 -20.92 -33.83
N GLN A 130 -55.22 -20.34 -32.71
CA GLN A 130 -56.11 -19.76 -31.71
C GLN A 130 -56.84 -18.51 -32.24
N ASN A 131 -56.13 -17.62 -32.95
CA ASN A 131 -56.74 -16.44 -33.59
C ASN A 131 -57.74 -16.79 -34.71
N LYS A 132 -57.48 -17.84 -35.49
CA LYS A 132 -58.43 -18.31 -36.52
C LYS A 132 -59.68 -18.92 -35.91
N ASN A 133 -59.51 -19.66 -34.82
CA ASN A 133 -60.62 -20.28 -34.12
C ASN A 133 -61.48 -19.23 -33.40
N GLU A 134 -60.87 -18.19 -32.81
CA GLU A 134 -61.59 -17.09 -32.16
C GLU A 134 -62.56 -16.37 -33.11
N ALA A 135 -62.09 -15.91 -34.28
CA ALA A 135 -62.96 -15.23 -35.25
C ALA A 135 -64.14 -16.12 -35.71
N LYS A 136 -63.89 -17.43 -35.87
CA LYS A 136 -64.90 -18.40 -36.28
C LYS A 136 -65.89 -18.73 -35.15
N ILE A 137 -65.44 -18.74 -33.89
CA ILE A 137 -66.31 -18.89 -32.72
C ILE A 137 -67.28 -17.72 -32.63
N LEU A 138 -66.78 -16.48 -32.78
CA LEU A 138 -67.59 -15.26 -32.70
C LEU A 138 -68.65 -15.23 -33.80
N GLN A 139 -68.29 -15.61 -35.03
CA GLN A 139 -69.24 -15.70 -36.14
C GLN A 139 -70.33 -16.75 -35.88
N MET A 140 -69.97 -17.97 -35.51
CA MET A 140 -70.96 -19.03 -35.24
C MET A 140 -71.91 -18.69 -34.08
N PHE A 141 -71.41 -17.97 -33.07
CA PHE A 141 -72.22 -17.53 -31.95
C PHE A 141 -73.20 -16.42 -32.36
N GLN A 142 -72.76 -15.46 -33.17
CA GLN A 142 -73.64 -14.43 -33.76
C GLN A 142 -74.71 -15.04 -34.68
N ASP A 143 -74.38 -16.13 -35.38
CA ASP A 143 -75.32 -16.90 -36.20
C ASP A 143 -76.32 -17.74 -35.36
N GLY A 144 -76.26 -17.65 -34.03
CA GLY A 144 -77.22 -18.27 -33.10
C GLY A 144 -76.90 -19.73 -32.73
N HIS A 145 -75.68 -20.22 -32.97
CA HIS A 145 -75.28 -21.55 -32.53
C HIS A 145 -74.98 -21.60 -31.04
N SER A 146 -75.41 -22.68 -30.37
CA SER A 146 -75.11 -22.91 -28.95
C SER A 146 -73.63 -23.25 -28.74
N ILE A 147 -73.12 -22.90 -27.56
CA ILE A 147 -71.73 -23.15 -27.13
C ILE A 147 -71.35 -24.63 -27.33
N ASP A 148 -72.27 -25.55 -27.03
CA ASP A 148 -72.09 -26.99 -27.21
C ASP A 148 -71.89 -27.41 -28.66
N LYS A 149 -72.59 -26.77 -29.59
CA LYS A 149 -72.49 -27.05 -31.02
C LYS A 149 -71.18 -26.53 -31.58
N ILE A 150 -70.78 -25.31 -31.18
CA ILE A 150 -69.52 -24.69 -31.58
C ILE A 150 -68.32 -25.52 -31.07
N ALA A 151 -68.36 -25.94 -29.80
CA ALA A 151 -67.33 -26.78 -29.20
C ALA A 151 -67.15 -28.12 -29.96
N LYS A 152 -68.26 -28.74 -30.37
CA LYS A 152 -68.23 -30.01 -31.12
C LYS A 152 -67.71 -29.82 -32.55
N GLU A 153 -68.08 -28.73 -33.21
CA GLU A 153 -67.69 -28.43 -34.60
C GLU A 153 -66.21 -28.06 -34.72
N LEU A 154 -65.70 -27.27 -33.76
CA LEU A 154 -64.29 -26.86 -33.73
C LEU A 154 -63.38 -27.83 -32.99
N ARG A 155 -63.94 -28.92 -32.43
CA ARG A 155 -63.22 -29.90 -31.60
C ARG A 155 -62.47 -29.25 -30.43
N MET A 156 -63.10 -28.25 -29.81
CA MET A 156 -62.56 -27.49 -28.68
C MET A 156 -63.34 -27.81 -27.40
N GLY A 157 -62.74 -27.54 -26.24
CA GLY A 157 -63.42 -27.72 -24.97
C GLY A 157 -64.55 -26.69 -24.78
N LYS A 158 -65.68 -27.08 -24.19
CA LYS A 158 -66.80 -26.15 -23.89
C LYS A 158 -66.32 -24.92 -23.11
N GLY A 159 -65.46 -25.12 -22.11
CA GLY A 159 -64.90 -24.03 -21.31
C GLY A 159 -63.95 -23.10 -22.09
N GLU A 160 -63.30 -23.59 -23.14
CA GLU A 160 -62.43 -22.78 -24.00
C GLU A 160 -63.25 -21.83 -24.88
N VAL A 161 -64.36 -22.32 -25.44
CA VAL A 161 -65.32 -21.52 -26.22
C VAL A 161 -65.98 -20.45 -25.33
N GLU A 162 -66.42 -20.83 -24.13
CA GLU A 162 -67.02 -19.89 -23.17
C GLU A 162 -66.03 -18.80 -22.73
N PHE A 163 -64.75 -19.17 -22.54
CA PHE A 163 -63.69 -18.24 -22.17
C PHE A 163 -63.41 -17.22 -23.29
N ILE A 164 -63.34 -17.67 -24.54
CA ILE A 164 -63.14 -16.79 -25.70
C ILE A 164 -64.31 -15.80 -25.84
N LEU A 165 -65.56 -16.28 -25.78
CA LEU A 165 -66.74 -15.42 -25.87
C LEU A 165 -66.77 -14.36 -24.75
N LYS A 166 -66.35 -14.72 -23.53
CA LYS A 166 -66.25 -13.77 -22.39
C LYS A 166 -65.12 -12.75 -22.56
N LEU A 167 -64.00 -13.12 -23.16
CA LEU A 167 -62.89 -12.19 -23.44
C LEU A 167 -63.22 -11.19 -24.54
N SER A 168 -64.04 -11.59 -25.52
CA SER A 168 -64.44 -10.73 -26.66
C SER A 168 -65.61 -9.78 -26.37
N ASP A 169 -66.07 -9.69 -25.10
CA ASP A 169 -67.09 -8.75 -24.61
C ASP A 169 -68.45 -8.79 -25.36
N ILE A 170 -68.84 -9.97 -25.85
CA ILE A 170 -70.18 -10.20 -26.43
C ILE A 170 -71.09 -10.74 -25.32
N LYS A 171 -72.02 -9.89 -24.89
CA LYS A 171 -73.02 -10.18 -23.86
C LYS A 171 -74.33 -10.68 -24.46
#